data_AF-A0AAU1H1N7-F1
#
_entry.id   AF-A0AAU1H1N7-F1
#
_cell.length_a   1.000
_cell.length_b   1.000
_cell.length_c   1.000
_cell.angle_alpha   90.00
_cell.angle_beta   90.00
_cell.angle_gamma   90.00
#
_symmetry.space_group_name_H-M   'P 1'
#
loop_
_entity.id
_entity.type
_entity.pdbx_description
1 polymer ?
#
loop_
_entity_poly.entity_id
_entity_poly.type
_entity_poly.pdbx_seq_one_letter_code
_entity_poly.pdbx_strand_id
1 'polypeptide(L)'
;MRAWTIRGGREGQLESAALEQRLIIAGWEELGDLSSCTAIEDVGVLLEQTYPDEGPGTLASWKHQLWRFLTMDVDDFVVMPRKFQQIIAIGRLTGPYEYRADQPPSYRHVRTVDWLVRDLDRAAVKGDLRDSMGAYLTISELTRRDAVRRVTVLAKEGRDPGYTGAVDPPADFAGLEADVADAGTRQLAARDLIGLWGWSRRTVGVTELVDQELAAHGLTVEPHFNSVRLDDLVTVSATDEDVATEEGADPDGISLSSHSSSVSSARKPATEKDLGWRIGTLPFARDVTTVSVDGDLGLAYLHMVEADFSQLPVVDRNGRAKGVVTWQSIARAKLTGRGHTIAEVTDHDAPTAREHEELFSRIQDLRQHGFLVIVDSEHVVTGVLTASDIADQLKLRIEPFTLLEEVELRLRRTLNRYSREELPTRTKNILDRKGLITLGEYRHVFQEEDLWKQLNWPFDQQCFLDRLDVVKKFRDSVAHWDVDAPEAEREAVEATRQLLRLLQLVA
;
A
#
# COMPACT_ATOMS: atom_id res chain seq x y z
N MET A 1 8.18 6.47 29.10
CA MET A 1 9.02 5.56 28.29
C MET A 1 8.51 5.61 26.86
N ARG A 2 9.31 6.20 25.98
CA ARG A 2 9.06 6.42 24.55
C ARG A 2 10.07 5.63 23.73
N ALA A 3 9.86 5.58 22.42
CA ALA A 3 10.78 4.97 21.47
C ALA A 3 11.10 5.96 20.36
N TRP A 4 12.36 6.04 19.97
CA TRP A 4 12.86 7.05 19.04
C TRP A 4 13.65 6.38 17.93
N THR A 5 13.50 6.85 16.69
CA THR A 5 14.41 6.50 15.60
C THR A 5 15.50 7.56 15.53
N ILE A 6 16.77 7.16 15.57
CA ILE A 6 17.91 8.05 15.38
C ILE A 6 18.82 7.49 14.30
N ARG A 7 19.12 8.29 13.28
CA ARG A 7 19.97 7.89 12.15
C ARG A 7 21.41 8.33 12.35
N GLY A 8 22.35 7.49 11.92
CA GLY A 8 23.80 7.78 11.97
C GLY A 8 24.31 8.73 10.88
N GLY A 9 23.52 9.72 10.48
CA GLY A 9 23.85 10.67 9.41
C GLY A 9 23.47 10.21 7.99
N ARG A 10 23.55 11.14 7.02
CA ARG A 10 23.08 10.92 5.63
C ARG A 10 23.77 9.75 4.94
N GLU A 11 25.06 9.52 5.18
CA GLU A 11 25.81 8.38 4.64
C GLU A 11 26.10 7.30 5.68
N GLY A 12 25.43 7.31 6.84
CA GLY A 12 25.72 6.37 7.93
C GLY A 12 27.10 6.58 8.59
N GLN A 13 27.75 7.73 8.33
CA GLN A 13 29.10 8.03 8.82
C GLN A 13 29.25 8.02 10.34
N LEU A 14 28.15 8.21 11.09
CA LEU A 14 28.14 8.24 12.56
C LEU A 14 27.79 6.87 13.18
N GLU A 15 27.35 5.88 12.39
CA GLU A 15 26.86 4.60 12.90
C GLU A 15 27.90 3.82 13.71
N SER A 16 29.12 3.70 13.17
CA SER A 16 30.20 2.95 13.83
C SER A 16 30.61 3.62 15.15
N ALA A 17 30.79 4.94 15.13
CA ALA A 17 31.16 5.70 16.31
C ALA A 17 30.06 5.67 17.39
N ALA A 18 28.79 5.77 17.00
CA ALA A 18 27.64 5.66 17.91
C ALA A 18 27.62 4.30 18.64
N LEU A 19 27.88 3.19 17.92
CA LEU A 19 27.90 1.83 18.49
C LEU A 19 29.13 1.56 19.38
N GLU A 20 30.30 2.01 18.95
CA GLU A 20 31.56 1.80 19.66
C GLU A 20 31.65 2.65 20.93
N GLN A 21 31.28 3.92 20.83
CA GLN A 21 31.36 4.88 21.93
C GLN A 21 30.13 4.86 22.84
N ARG A 22 29.09 4.08 22.49
CA ARG A 22 27.82 4.00 23.23
C ARG A 22 27.11 5.34 23.32
N LEU A 23 27.00 6.01 22.17
CA LEU A 23 26.39 7.32 22.02
C LEU A 23 25.30 7.31 20.96
N ILE A 24 24.35 8.22 21.12
CA ILE A 24 23.54 8.73 20.01
C ILE A 24 24.05 10.12 19.67
N ILE A 25 24.14 10.44 18.38
CA ILE A 25 24.79 11.65 17.89
C ILE A 25 23.80 12.40 17.00
N ALA A 26 23.63 13.69 17.25
CA ALA A 26 22.88 14.59 16.38
C ALA A 26 23.87 15.39 15.51
N GLY A 27 23.78 15.24 14.20
CA GLY A 27 24.83 15.68 13.25
C GLY A 27 24.78 17.14 12.80
N TRP A 28 24.29 18.08 13.62
CA TRP A 28 24.31 19.51 13.29
C TRP A 28 25.66 20.13 13.66
N GLU A 29 26.46 20.48 12.66
CA GLU A 29 27.88 20.82 12.83
C GLU A 29 28.14 22.26 13.31
N GLU A 30 27.35 23.20 12.81
CA GLU A 30 27.54 24.64 13.02
C GLU A 30 26.79 25.16 14.25
N LEU A 31 25.92 24.32 14.81
CA LEU A 31 25.07 24.67 15.94
C LEU A 31 25.86 24.65 17.25
N GLY A 32 25.68 25.70 18.05
CA GLY A 32 26.27 25.84 19.38
C GLY A 32 25.59 24.98 20.45
N ASP A 33 26.06 25.09 21.69
CA ASP A 33 25.47 24.37 22.83
C ASP A 33 23.97 24.69 23.01
N LEU A 34 23.14 23.65 23.05
CA LEU A 34 21.70 23.76 23.22
C LEU A 34 21.24 23.59 24.68
N SER A 35 22.16 23.38 25.62
CA SER A 35 21.85 23.12 27.03
C SER A 35 21.05 24.23 27.70
N SER A 36 21.10 25.46 27.18
CA SER A 36 20.34 26.62 27.69
C SER A 36 18.94 26.75 27.10
N CYS A 37 18.56 25.95 26.10
CA CYS A 37 17.24 26.02 25.48
C CYS A 37 16.19 25.37 26.40
N THR A 38 15.16 26.14 26.76
CA THR A 38 14.09 25.68 27.66
C THR A 38 12.72 25.61 26.99
N ALA A 39 12.61 26.20 25.80
CA ALA A 39 11.43 26.15 24.95
C ALA A 39 11.83 25.79 23.51
N ILE A 40 10.88 25.25 22.74
CA ILE A 40 11.11 24.89 21.33
C ILE A 40 11.44 26.15 20.48
N GLU A 41 10.90 27.29 20.87
CA GLU A 41 11.17 28.59 20.26
C GLU A 41 12.65 29.00 20.41
N ASP A 42 13.30 28.66 21.53
CA ASP A 42 14.72 28.97 21.76
C ASP A 42 15.61 28.27 20.72
N VAL A 43 15.26 27.03 20.39
CA VAL A 43 15.95 26.24 19.35
C VAL A 43 15.72 26.87 17.97
N GLY A 44 14.51 27.34 17.69
CA GLY A 44 14.18 28.01 16.43
C GLY A 44 15.02 29.28 16.21
N VAL A 45 15.14 30.12 17.23
CA VAL A 45 15.96 31.34 17.17
C VAL A 45 17.42 31.03 16.90
N LEU A 46 17.99 30.01 17.53
CA LEU A 46 19.38 29.59 17.30
C LEU A 46 19.59 29.04 15.89
N LEU A 47 18.63 28.28 15.37
CA LEU A 47 18.69 27.76 14.00
C LEU A 47 18.64 28.89 12.97
N GLU A 48 17.74 29.86 13.11
CA GLU A 48 17.64 31.03 12.22
C GLU A 48 18.92 31.89 12.24
N GLN A 49 19.59 32.00 13.40
CA GLN A 49 20.83 32.75 13.53
C GLN A 49 22.04 32.01 12.94
N THR A 50 22.07 30.68 13.06
CA THR A 50 23.20 29.85 12.63
C THR A 50 23.12 29.54 11.14
N TYR A 51 21.91 29.31 10.63
CA TYR A 51 21.64 28.92 9.24
C TYR A 51 20.69 29.92 8.56
N PRO A 52 21.15 31.16 8.29
CA PRO A 52 20.30 32.21 7.71
C PRO A 52 19.91 31.95 6.25
N ASP A 53 20.65 31.10 5.55
CA ASP A 53 20.45 30.79 4.13
C ASP A 53 19.49 29.61 3.89
N GLU A 54 19.05 28.94 4.96
CA GLU A 54 18.16 27.77 4.89
C GLU A 54 16.67 28.17 4.84
N GLY A 55 15.87 27.38 4.12
CA GLY A 55 14.44 27.62 3.95
C GLY A 55 13.63 27.48 5.26
N PRO A 56 12.51 28.22 5.41
CA PRO A 56 11.71 28.19 6.64
C PRO A 56 11.11 26.80 6.95
N GLY A 57 10.84 25.98 5.93
CA GLY A 57 10.39 24.60 6.12
C GLY A 57 11.47 23.69 6.71
N THR A 58 12.69 23.80 6.20
CA THR A 58 13.87 23.07 6.70
C THR A 58 14.18 23.43 8.15
N LEU A 59 14.21 24.73 8.46
CA LEU A 59 14.43 25.23 9.82
C LEU A 59 13.34 24.74 10.79
N ALA A 60 12.07 24.74 10.36
CA ALA A 60 10.98 24.19 11.16
C ALA A 60 11.16 22.69 11.42
N SER A 61 11.55 21.89 10.43
CA SER A 61 11.82 20.46 10.61
C SER A 61 12.97 20.21 11.59
N TRP A 62 14.11 20.90 11.40
CA TRP A 62 15.28 20.77 12.28
C TRP A 62 14.97 21.19 13.72
N LYS A 63 14.19 22.26 13.90
CA LYS A 63 13.73 22.72 15.21
C LYS A 63 13.01 21.60 15.98
N HIS A 64 12.07 20.90 15.35
CA HIS A 64 11.35 19.80 15.99
C HIS A 64 12.25 18.59 16.27
N GLN A 65 13.17 18.25 15.36
CA GLN A 65 14.11 17.14 15.56
C GLN A 65 15.07 17.38 16.73
N LEU A 66 15.65 18.57 16.82
CA LEU A 66 16.55 18.95 17.91
C LEU A 66 15.81 19.06 19.23
N TRP A 67 14.60 19.64 19.23
CA TRP A 67 13.78 19.70 20.44
C TRP A 67 13.43 18.30 20.98
N ARG A 68 13.14 17.33 20.11
CA ARG A 68 12.98 15.93 20.52
C ARG A 68 14.23 15.38 21.15
N PHE A 69 15.40 15.58 20.53
CA PHE A 69 16.67 15.16 21.09
C PHE A 69 16.94 15.74 22.48
N LEU A 70 16.56 17.00 22.73
CA LEU A 70 16.69 17.63 24.04
C LEU A 70 15.69 17.10 25.06
N THR A 71 14.47 16.76 24.65
CA THR A 71 13.38 16.34 25.54
C THR A 71 13.29 14.82 25.76
N MET A 72 14.18 14.01 25.18
CA MET A 72 14.21 12.56 25.45
C MET A 72 14.54 12.27 26.92
N ASP A 73 13.89 11.27 27.49
CA ASP A 73 14.11 10.85 28.87
C ASP A 73 15.14 9.72 28.97
N VAL A 74 15.80 9.62 30.12
CA VAL A 74 16.54 8.41 30.49
C VAL A 74 15.56 7.24 30.52
N ASP A 75 16.02 6.05 30.14
CA ASP A 75 15.23 4.83 29.91
C ASP A 75 14.35 4.80 28.65
N ASP A 76 14.31 5.86 27.83
CA ASP A 76 13.67 5.77 26.51
C ASP A 76 14.46 4.84 25.56
N PHE A 77 13.74 4.18 24.65
CA PHE A 77 14.34 3.33 23.62
C PHE A 77 14.82 4.15 22.44
N VAL A 78 15.98 3.77 21.89
CA VAL A 78 16.49 4.29 20.62
C VAL A 78 16.65 3.15 19.64
N VAL A 79 16.16 3.37 18.43
CA VAL A 79 16.28 2.48 17.28
C VAL A 79 17.14 3.18 16.23
N MET A 80 18.22 2.53 15.80
CA MET A 80 19.09 3.03 14.74
C MET A 80 19.10 2.03 13.58
N PRO A 81 18.35 2.30 12.49
CA PRO A 81 18.50 1.57 11.25
C PRO A 81 19.90 1.80 10.68
N ARG A 82 20.56 0.74 10.23
CA ARG A 82 21.89 0.83 9.62
C ARG A 82 21.76 0.91 8.11
N LYS A 83 22.39 1.91 7.48
CA LYS A 83 22.11 2.24 6.07
C LYS A 83 22.62 1.17 5.11
N PHE A 84 23.84 0.67 5.34
CA PHE A 84 24.50 -0.29 4.45
C PHE A 84 24.29 -1.75 4.84
N GLN A 85 23.65 -2.00 5.98
CA GLN A 85 23.42 -3.34 6.50
C GLN A 85 21.92 -3.50 6.73
N GLN A 86 21.30 -4.60 6.30
CA GLN A 86 19.86 -4.85 6.53
C GLN A 86 19.58 -5.25 7.99
N ILE A 87 20.08 -4.46 8.92
CA ILE A 87 19.99 -4.67 10.37
C ILE A 87 19.69 -3.36 11.08
N ILE A 88 19.24 -3.49 12.33
CA ILE A 88 18.83 -2.40 13.20
C ILE A 88 19.54 -2.58 14.54
N ALA A 89 19.98 -1.48 15.14
CA ALA A 89 20.43 -1.45 16.52
C ALA A 89 19.32 -0.92 17.43
N ILE A 90 19.12 -1.53 18.58
CA ILE A 90 18.18 -1.09 19.63
C ILE A 90 18.99 -0.83 20.89
N GLY A 91 18.86 0.39 21.42
CA GLY A 91 19.50 0.82 22.65
C GLY A 91 18.52 1.48 23.61
N ARG A 92 18.97 1.71 24.83
CA ARG A 92 18.24 2.42 25.88
C ARG A 92 19.05 3.61 26.36
N LEU A 93 18.44 4.79 26.46
CA LEU A 93 19.14 5.99 26.92
C LEU A 93 19.54 5.88 28.38
N THR A 94 20.79 6.24 28.66
CA THR A 94 21.38 6.16 30.01
C THR A 94 21.75 7.51 30.60
N GLY A 95 21.76 8.58 29.80
CA GLY A 95 22.17 9.89 30.27
C GLY A 95 21.54 11.07 29.53
N PRO A 96 21.68 12.28 30.11
CA PRO A 96 21.14 13.50 29.54
C PRO A 96 21.91 13.95 28.30
N TYR A 97 21.43 15.02 27.68
CA TYR A 97 22.14 15.75 26.62
C TYR A 97 23.51 16.25 27.11
N GLU A 98 24.52 16.10 26.25
CA GLU A 98 25.88 16.57 26.47
C GLU A 98 26.40 17.27 25.20
N TYR A 99 26.96 18.47 25.36
CA TYR A 99 27.66 19.19 24.30
C TYR A 99 29.18 19.03 24.44
N ARG A 100 29.83 18.43 23.44
CA ARG A 100 31.27 18.14 23.42
C ARG A 100 32.02 19.06 22.48
N ALA A 101 32.29 20.29 22.95
CA ALA A 101 32.97 21.32 22.15
C ALA A 101 34.38 20.91 21.66
N ASP A 102 35.01 19.96 22.33
CA ASP A 102 36.35 19.41 22.04
C ASP A 102 36.38 18.37 20.91
N GLN A 103 35.20 17.90 20.47
CA GLN A 103 35.07 16.89 19.41
C GLN A 103 34.85 17.53 18.03
N PRO A 104 35.06 16.77 16.93
CA PRO A 104 34.77 17.25 15.58
C PRO A 104 33.31 17.71 15.46
N PRO A 105 33.00 18.71 14.62
CA PRO A 105 31.69 19.35 14.54
C PRO A 105 30.50 18.38 14.50
N SER A 106 30.58 17.30 13.74
CA SER A 106 29.51 16.30 13.60
C SER A 106 29.27 15.41 14.84
N TYR A 107 30.10 15.53 15.88
CA TYR A 107 30.09 14.69 17.10
C TYR A 107 29.81 15.48 18.39
N ARG A 108 29.41 16.75 18.27
CA ARG A 108 29.29 17.64 19.43
C ARG A 108 28.02 17.44 20.22
N HIS A 109 26.92 17.07 19.57
CA HIS A 109 25.63 16.86 20.23
C HIS A 109 25.41 15.38 20.50
N VAL A 110 25.52 14.96 21.77
CA VAL A 110 25.45 13.54 22.11
C VAL A 110 24.57 13.25 23.32
N ARG A 111 24.10 12.00 23.41
CA ARG A 111 23.58 11.38 24.63
C ARG A 111 24.12 9.98 24.77
N THR A 112 24.25 9.50 26.00
CA THR A 112 24.73 8.13 26.26
C THR A 112 23.61 7.11 26.12
N VAL A 113 23.93 5.97 25.52
CA VAL A 113 22.98 4.89 25.24
C VAL A 113 23.62 3.53 25.55
N ASP A 114 22.85 2.63 26.16
CA ASP A 114 23.20 1.22 26.29
C ASP A 114 22.60 0.44 25.12
N TRP A 115 23.44 0.03 24.17
CA TRP A 115 23.01 -0.76 23.00
C TRP A 115 22.71 -2.21 23.40
N LEU A 116 21.43 -2.54 23.53
CA LEU A 116 20.92 -3.85 23.91
C LEU A 116 21.08 -4.88 22.79
N VAL A 117 20.78 -4.47 21.55
CA VAL A 117 20.93 -5.28 20.34
C VAL A 117 21.61 -4.42 19.28
N ARG A 118 22.59 -4.97 18.55
CA ARG A 118 23.39 -4.21 17.57
C ARG A 118 23.18 -4.67 16.12
N ASP A 119 22.66 -5.87 15.95
CA ASP A 119 22.59 -6.61 14.70
C ASP A 119 21.27 -7.32 14.48
N LEU A 120 20.16 -6.71 14.94
CA LEU A 120 18.82 -7.23 14.70
C LEU A 120 18.51 -7.20 13.20
N ASP A 121 18.19 -8.34 12.59
CA ASP A 121 17.78 -8.39 11.18
C ASP A 121 16.55 -7.51 10.94
N ARG A 122 16.61 -6.63 9.93
CA ARG A 122 15.50 -5.72 9.58
C ARG A 122 14.21 -6.47 9.24
N ALA A 123 14.30 -7.68 8.70
CA ALA A 123 13.14 -8.53 8.42
C ALA A 123 12.43 -9.05 9.68
N ALA A 124 13.07 -8.97 10.86
CA ALA A 124 12.43 -9.34 12.12
C ALA A 124 11.38 -8.32 12.59
N VAL A 125 11.39 -7.11 12.03
CA VAL A 125 10.41 -6.04 12.28
C VAL A 125 9.30 -6.14 11.24
N LYS A 126 8.02 -6.15 11.66
CA LYS A 126 6.90 -6.19 10.72
C LYS A 126 6.84 -4.90 9.90
N GLY A 127 6.32 -5.01 8.67
CA GLY A 127 6.38 -3.96 7.66
C GLY A 127 5.92 -2.60 8.15
N ASP A 128 4.82 -2.53 8.88
CA ASP A 128 4.27 -1.25 9.35
C ASP A 128 5.19 -0.47 10.31
N LEU A 129 5.83 -1.14 11.26
CA LEU A 129 6.80 -0.52 12.17
C LEU A 129 8.13 -0.27 11.45
N ARG A 130 8.52 -1.16 10.54
CA ARG A 130 9.72 -0.98 9.72
C ARG A 130 9.61 0.25 8.81
N ASP A 131 8.43 0.52 8.27
CA ASP A 131 8.16 1.71 7.46
C ASP A 131 8.17 2.97 8.34
N SER A 132 7.62 2.89 9.56
CA SER A 132 7.68 3.98 10.55
C SER A 132 9.14 4.28 10.99
N MET A 133 9.96 3.25 11.18
CA MET A 133 11.42 3.38 11.41
C MET A 133 12.17 3.88 10.16
N GLY A 134 11.57 3.67 8.98
CA GLY A 134 12.05 4.12 7.68
C GLY A 134 11.82 5.61 7.42
N ALA A 135 11.11 6.33 8.30
CA ALA A 135 10.87 7.76 8.23
C ALA A 135 12.16 8.55 7.93
N TYR A 136 12.08 9.52 7.01
CA TYR A 136 13.25 10.25 6.50
C TYR A 136 13.97 11.11 7.54
N LEU A 137 13.29 11.51 8.62
CA LEU A 137 13.87 12.34 9.66
C LEU A 137 15.05 11.63 10.36
N THR A 138 16.08 12.42 10.68
CA THR A 138 17.22 11.97 11.47
C THR A 138 16.78 11.56 12.87
N ILE A 139 15.79 12.26 13.43
CA ILE A 139 15.23 12.00 14.76
C ILE A 139 13.70 12.02 14.69
N SER A 140 13.06 10.88 14.92
CA SER A 140 11.59 10.77 14.94
C SER A 140 11.10 9.97 16.14
N GLU A 141 9.92 10.30 16.65
CA GLU A 141 9.27 9.53 17.70
C GLU A 141 8.45 8.39 17.10
N LEU A 142 8.63 7.18 17.63
CA LEU A 142 7.81 6.02 17.32
C LEU A 142 6.61 5.98 18.29
N THR A 143 5.58 6.78 18.00
CA THR A 143 4.39 6.93 18.87
C THR A 143 3.27 5.94 18.57
N ARG A 144 3.27 5.31 17.40
CA ARG A 144 2.08 4.63 16.87
C ARG A 144 2.14 3.12 16.99
N ARG A 145 0.97 2.48 17.00
CA ARG A 145 0.79 1.02 16.89
C ARG A 145 1.62 0.22 17.89
N ASP A 146 1.53 0.62 19.16
CA ASP A 146 2.26 0.01 20.27
C ASP A 146 3.78 -0.05 20.05
N ALA A 147 4.36 0.89 19.30
CA ALA A 147 5.78 0.84 18.94
C ALA A 147 6.70 0.63 20.14
N VAL A 148 6.45 1.29 21.29
CA VAL A 148 7.22 1.08 22.52
C VAL A 148 7.16 -0.38 22.99
N ARG A 149 5.98 -1.00 23.01
CA ARG A 149 5.80 -2.42 23.38
C ARG A 149 6.53 -3.32 22.40
N ARG A 150 6.40 -3.04 21.09
CA ARG A 150 7.01 -3.84 20.02
C ARG A 150 8.53 -3.76 20.04
N VAL A 151 9.10 -2.56 20.20
CA VAL A 151 10.55 -2.35 20.37
C VAL A 151 11.05 -3.04 21.64
N THR A 152 10.29 -3.03 22.73
CA THR A 152 10.64 -3.75 23.96
C THR A 152 10.71 -5.27 23.75
N VAL A 153 9.75 -5.85 23.03
CA VAL A 153 9.77 -7.29 22.70
C VAL A 153 10.88 -7.60 21.71
N LEU A 154 11.08 -6.77 20.69
CA LEU A 154 12.18 -6.89 19.72
C LEU A 154 13.55 -6.92 20.41
N ALA A 155 13.78 -6.05 21.40
CA ALA A 155 15.02 -6.02 22.16
C ALA A 155 15.27 -7.29 22.99
N LYS A 156 14.22 -8.03 23.38
CA LYS A 156 14.31 -9.22 24.23
C LYS A 156 14.28 -10.53 23.46
N GLU A 157 13.38 -10.64 22.49
CA GLU A 157 13.05 -11.87 21.77
C GLU A 157 13.55 -11.86 20.33
N GLY A 158 13.95 -10.69 19.81
CA GLY A 158 14.42 -10.53 18.43
C GLY A 158 13.33 -10.70 17.39
N ARG A 159 12.05 -10.66 17.78
CA ARG A 159 10.88 -10.79 16.89
C ARG A 159 9.78 -9.79 17.24
N ASP A 160 9.15 -9.21 16.23
CA ASP A 160 8.07 -8.25 16.42
C ASP A 160 6.73 -8.97 16.62
N PRO A 161 6.03 -8.75 17.76
CA PRO A 161 4.72 -9.35 18.00
C PRO A 161 3.62 -8.77 17.10
N GLY A 162 3.85 -7.61 16.48
CA GLY A 162 2.82 -6.81 15.83
C GLY A 162 2.02 -5.96 16.81
N TYR A 163 1.14 -5.11 16.28
CA TYR A 163 0.34 -4.17 17.05
C TYR A 163 -1.03 -4.72 17.42
N THR A 164 -1.67 -4.09 18.41
CA THR A 164 -3.02 -4.42 18.86
C THR A 164 -3.90 -3.16 18.86
N GLY A 165 -4.96 -3.12 18.05
CA GLY A 165 -5.94 -2.00 18.03
C GLY A 165 -6.28 -1.47 16.62
N ALA A 166 -7.31 -0.62 16.52
CA ALA A 166 -7.66 0.10 15.30
C ALA A 166 -6.89 1.44 15.22
N VAL A 167 -6.64 1.92 14.00
CA VAL A 167 -5.99 3.22 13.75
C VAL A 167 -7.09 4.27 13.61
N ASP A 168 -7.13 5.27 14.49
CA ASP A 168 -8.00 6.42 14.28
C ASP A 168 -7.45 7.25 13.11
N PRO A 169 -8.26 7.55 12.07
CA PRO A 169 -7.83 8.39 10.96
C PRO A 169 -7.72 9.86 11.40
N PRO A 170 -6.87 10.68 10.73
CA PRO A 170 -6.86 12.12 10.98
C PRO A 170 -8.22 12.74 10.59
N ALA A 171 -8.63 13.80 11.29
CA ALA A 171 -9.94 14.41 11.08
C ALA A 171 -10.05 15.15 9.73
N ASP A 172 -8.95 15.74 9.28
CA ASP A 172 -8.83 16.49 8.04
C ASP A 172 -7.36 16.50 7.54
N PHE A 173 -7.13 17.12 6.38
CA PHE A 173 -5.81 17.25 5.80
C PHE A 173 -4.84 18.06 6.69
N ALA A 174 -5.31 19.11 7.36
CA ALA A 174 -4.49 19.87 8.30
C ALA A 174 -4.01 19.02 9.49
N GLY A 175 -4.86 18.11 9.97
CA GLY A 175 -4.48 17.12 10.97
C GLY A 175 -3.44 16.13 10.44
N LEU A 176 -3.53 15.71 9.18
CA LEU A 176 -2.52 14.87 8.53
C LEU A 176 -1.17 15.60 8.44
N GLU A 177 -1.16 16.87 8.03
CA GLU A 177 0.05 17.69 7.96
C GLU A 177 0.69 17.88 9.34
N ALA A 178 -0.11 18.22 10.35
CA ALA A 178 0.38 18.37 11.73
C ALA A 178 0.96 17.06 12.25
N ASP A 179 0.31 15.94 11.94
CA ASP A 179 0.76 14.60 12.32
C ASP A 179 2.08 14.19 11.63
N VAL A 180 2.30 14.58 10.37
CA VAL A 180 3.54 14.31 9.63
C VAL A 180 4.64 15.28 10.05
N ALA A 181 4.33 16.55 10.28
CA ALA A 181 5.26 17.54 10.80
C ALA A 181 5.74 17.17 12.22
N ASP A 182 4.83 16.64 13.04
CA ASP A 182 5.19 16.03 14.30
C ASP A 182 5.91 14.70 14.02
N ALA A 183 5.24 13.58 13.82
CA ALA A 183 5.90 12.27 13.85
C ALA A 183 6.83 11.91 12.67
N GLY A 184 6.97 12.77 11.64
CA GLY A 184 7.73 12.51 10.41
C GLY A 184 6.99 11.62 9.40
N THR A 185 6.02 10.83 9.86
CA THR A 185 5.20 9.96 9.01
C THR A 185 3.78 9.80 9.56
N ARG A 186 2.83 9.54 8.68
CA ARG A 186 1.50 9.09 9.07
C ARG A 186 0.98 7.92 8.25
N GLN A 187 0.68 6.83 8.95
CA GLN A 187 -0.07 5.71 8.39
C GLN A 187 -1.58 5.85 8.58
N LEU A 188 -2.34 5.59 7.52
CA LEU A 188 -3.80 5.55 7.45
C LEU A 188 -4.25 4.61 6.33
N ALA A 189 -5.53 4.22 6.27
CA ALA A 189 -6.00 3.42 5.15
C ALA A 189 -6.03 4.28 3.87
N ALA A 190 -5.83 3.67 2.69
CA ALA A 190 -5.94 4.37 1.42
C ALA A 190 -7.32 5.05 1.25
N ARG A 191 -8.38 4.46 1.81
CA ARG A 191 -9.74 5.00 1.90
C ARG A 191 -9.79 6.28 2.73
N ASP A 192 -9.16 6.25 3.90
CA ASP A 192 -9.15 7.41 4.79
C ASP A 192 -8.35 8.55 4.17
N LEU A 193 -7.27 8.23 3.46
CA LEU A 193 -6.47 9.21 2.73
C LEU A 193 -7.31 9.94 1.68
N ILE A 194 -7.93 9.23 0.73
CA ILE A 194 -8.79 9.88 -0.27
C ILE A 194 -10.05 10.53 0.37
N GLY A 195 -10.46 10.01 1.53
CA GLY A 195 -11.56 10.51 2.34
C GLY A 195 -11.33 11.92 2.89
N LEU A 196 -10.07 12.34 3.08
CA LEU A 196 -9.73 13.71 3.49
C LEU A 196 -10.24 14.76 2.49
N TRP A 197 -10.38 14.37 1.22
CA TRP A 197 -10.95 15.21 0.16
C TRP A 197 -12.41 14.88 -0.17
N GLY A 198 -13.10 14.12 0.70
CA GLY A 198 -14.51 13.76 0.55
C GLY A 198 -14.79 12.65 -0.48
N TRP A 199 -13.74 11.97 -0.96
CA TRP A 199 -13.87 10.89 -1.93
C TRP A 199 -13.87 9.52 -1.25
N SER A 200 -14.65 8.59 -1.79
CA SER A 200 -14.68 7.20 -1.30
C SER A 200 -14.20 6.19 -2.34
N ARG A 201 -13.81 6.66 -3.53
CA ARG A 201 -13.39 5.84 -4.67
C ARG A 201 -12.16 6.43 -5.35
N ARG A 202 -11.30 5.57 -5.88
CA ARG A 202 -10.20 6.00 -6.75
C ARG A 202 -10.73 6.15 -8.17
N THR A 203 -10.68 7.38 -8.66
CA THR A 203 -10.81 7.69 -10.08
C THR A 203 -9.50 8.33 -10.54
N VAL A 204 -9.30 8.42 -11.86
CA VAL A 204 -8.12 9.10 -12.42
C VAL A 204 -8.04 10.54 -11.90
N GLY A 205 -9.17 11.26 -11.90
CA GLY A 205 -9.21 12.64 -11.40
C GLY A 205 -8.96 12.75 -9.89
N VAL A 206 -9.42 11.78 -9.09
CA VAL A 206 -9.14 11.77 -7.64
C VAL A 206 -7.67 11.46 -7.36
N THR A 207 -7.07 10.53 -8.10
CA THR A 207 -5.65 10.21 -7.95
C THR A 207 -4.80 11.44 -8.24
N GLU A 208 -5.01 12.06 -9.40
CA GLU A 208 -4.25 13.24 -9.81
C GLU A 208 -4.42 14.40 -8.84
N LEU A 209 -5.64 14.59 -8.30
CA LEU A 209 -5.90 15.61 -7.27
C LEU A 209 -5.11 15.32 -6.00
N VAL A 210 -5.20 14.10 -5.46
CA VAL A 210 -4.51 13.72 -4.22
C VAL A 210 -2.99 13.80 -4.38
N ASP A 211 -2.44 13.34 -5.51
CA ASP A 211 -1.00 13.44 -5.79
C ASP A 211 -0.54 14.91 -5.89
N GLN A 212 -1.33 15.77 -6.56
CA GLN A 212 -1.02 17.19 -6.67
C GLN A 212 -1.06 17.90 -5.31
N GLU A 213 -2.07 17.62 -4.49
CA GLU A 213 -2.22 18.22 -3.16
C GLU A 213 -1.13 17.74 -2.20
N LEU A 214 -0.81 16.45 -2.20
CA LEU A 214 0.32 15.92 -1.43
C LEU A 214 1.64 16.57 -1.89
N ALA A 215 1.90 16.64 -3.19
CA ALA A 215 3.12 17.25 -3.73
C ALA A 215 3.20 18.77 -3.41
N ALA A 216 2.09 19.50 -3.50
CA ALA A 216 2.03 20.92 -3.18
C ALA A 216 2.38 21.22 -1.71
N HIS A 217 2.16 20.26 -0.84
CA HIS A 217 2.48 20.33 0.59
C HIS A 217 3.77 19.59 0.97
N GLY A 218 4.57 19.19 -0.03
CA GLY A 218 5.82 18.48 0.22
C GLY A 218 5.61 17.16 0.95
N LEU A 219 4.56 16.42 0.59
CA LEU A 219 4.24 15.09 1.10
C LEU A 219 4.31 14.02 -0.01
N THR A 220 4.68 12.82 0.38
CA THR A 220 4.75 11.59 -0.43
C THR A 220 4.02 10.47 0.26
N VAL A 221 3.58 9.47 -0.50
CA VAL A 221 2.83 8.31 0.02
C VAL A 221 3.43 6.98 -0.45
N GLU A 222 3.81 6.14 0.50
CA GLU A 222 4.40 4.82 0.28
C GLU A 222 3.72 3.73 1.13
N PRO A 223 3.36 2.56 0.56
CA PRO A 223 3.20 2.34 -0.87
C PRO A 223 2.15 3.28 -1.46
N HIS A 224 2.27 3.61 -2.75
CA HIS A 224 1.31 4.47 -3.42
C HIS A 224 -0.12 3.95 -3.24
N PHE A 225 -1.10 4.80 -2.94
CA PHE A 225 -2.46 4.36 -2.60
C PHE A 225 -3.20 3.66 -3.75
N ASN A 226 -2.76 3.82 -5.00
CA ASN A 226 -3.22 3.01 -6.14
C ASN A 226 -2.60 1.61 -6.23
N SER A 227 -1.57 1.33 -5.44
CA SER A 227 -0.87 0.03 -5.45
C SER A 227 -1.38 -0.90 -4.34
N VAL A 228 -2.31 -0.48 -3.51
CA VAL A 228 -2.88 -1.27 -2.39
C VAL A 228 -4.41 -1.32 -2.45
N ARG A 229 -5.10 -2.08 -1.60
CA ARG A 229 -6.57 -1.98 -1.48
C ARG A 229 -6.95 -0.72 -0.70
N LEU A 230 -8.20 -0.27 -0.87
CA LEU A 230 -8.71 0.91 -0.14
C LEU A 230 -8.61 0.77 1.39
N ASP A 231 -8.78 -0.43 1.92
CA ASP A 231 -8.73 -0.67 3.36
C ASP A 231 -7.31 -1.02 3.84
N ASP A 232 -6.35 -1.13 2.92
CA ASP A 232 -4.95 -1.36 3.26
C ASP A 232 -4.26 -0.03 3.62
N LEU A 233 -3.17 -0.17 4.36
CA LEU A 233 -2.46 0.95 4.96
C LEU A 233 -1.44 1.55 3.99
N VAL A 234 -1.39 2.88 3.98
CA VAL A 234 -0.39 3.68 3.28
C VAL A 234 0.31 4.59 4.27
N THR A 235 1.59 4.87 4.05
CA THR A 235 2.41 5.77 4.89
C THR A 235 2.62 7.08 4.13
N VAL A 236 2.15 8.19 4.69
CA VAL A 236 2.45 9.53 4.21
C VAL A 236 3.70 10.04 4.93
N SER A 237 4.64 10.65 4.20
CA SER A 237 5.90 11.20 4.70
C SER A 237 6.23 12.53 4.02
N ALA A 238 7.11 13.36 4.59
CA ALA A 238 7.59 14.56 3.91
C ALA A 238 8.51 14.24 2.71
N THR A 239 8.41 15.02 1.64
CA THR A 239 9.17 14.92 0.37
C THR A 239 10.49 15.70 0.46
N ASP A 240 11.56 15.16 -0.12
CA ASP A 240 12.94 15.65 -0.01
C ASP A 240 13.33 16.64 -1.14
N GLU A 241 12.51 17.66 -1.45
CA GLU A 241 12.82 18.60 -2.56
C GLU A 241 13.75 19.79 -2.21
N ASP A 242 14.15 19.99 -0.95
CA ASP A 242 14.91 21.21 -0.56
C ASP A 242 16.40 20.99 -0.15
N VAL A 243 17.08 19.93 -0.60
CA VAL A 243 18.56 19.78 -0.39
C VAL A 243 19.32 19.50 -1.70
N ALA A 244 18.83 19.98 -2.83
CA ALA A 244 19.45 19.77 -4.14
C ALA A 244 19.63 21.06 -4.95
N THR A 245 20.41 22.00 -4.42
CA THR A 245 21.25 23.00 -5.14
C THR A 245 22.13 23.61 -4.06
N GLU A 246 23.46 23.55 -4.08
CA GLU A 246 24.33 24.20 -5.06
C GLU A 246 25.63 23.40 -5.29
N GLU A 247 25.92 23.08 -6.55
CA GLU A 247 27.24 22.66 -7.00
C GLU A 247 28.18 23.87 -6.98
N GLY A 248 29.21 23.81 -6.16
CA GLY A 248 30.34 24.73 -6.22
C GLY A 248 31.05 24.62 -7.56
N ALA A 249 30.96 25.69 -8.35
CA ALA A 249 31.81 25.92 -9.50
C ALA A 249 33.25 26.19 -9.04
N ASP A 250 34.22 25.50 -9.64
CA ASP A 250 35.58 26.03 -9.77
C ASP A 250 36.16 25.62 -11.15
N PRO A 251 36.99 26.48 -11.78
CA PRO A 251 37.22 26.48 -13.22
C PRO A 251 38.48 25.72 -13.67
N ASP A 252 38.60 25.61 -14.99
CA ASP A 252 39.78 25.27 -15.80
C ASP A 252 40.15 23.79 -16.05
N GLY A 253 39.53 23.24 -17.11
CA GLY A 253 40.23 22.91 -18.36
C GLY A 253 41.30 21.80 -18.38
N ILE A 254 40.97 20.65 -18.98
CA ILE A 254 41.46 20.19 -20.30
C ILE A 254 40.86 18.79 -20.59
N SER A 255 40.26 18.65 -21.77
CA SER A 255 39.75 17.40 -22.34
C SER A 255 40.86 16.37 -22.59
N LEU A 256 40.55 15.09 -22.36
CA LEU A 256 40.90 13.97 -23.26
C LEU A 256 40.01 12.75 -22.96
N SER A 257 39.35 12.30 -24.02
CA SER A 257 38.32 11.25 -24.11
C SER A 257 38.80 9.83 -23.81
N SER A 258 37.96 9.02 -23.16
CA SER A 258 37.62 7.66 -23.63
C SER A 258 36.53 6.96 -22.79
N HIS A 259 35.34 6.84 -23.41
CA HIS A 259 34.39 5.72 -23.36
C HIS A 259 34.27 4.88 -22.08
N SER A 260 33.27 5.19 -21.25
CA SER A 260 32.44 4.16 -20.63
C SER A 260 30.97 4.58 -20.72
N SER A 261 30.15 3.66 -21.22
CA SER A 261 28.76 3.87 -21.58
C SER A 261 27.90 4.00 -20.32
N SER A 262 27.75 5.22 -19.82
CA SER A 262 26.70 5.58 -18.88
C SER A 262 25.37 5.62 -19.64
N VAL A 263 24.51 4.64 -19.37
CA VAL A 263 23.08 4.75 -19.66
C VAL A 263 22.60 5.94 -18.84
N SER A 264 22.41 7.09 -19.50
CA SER A 264 21.82 8.23 -18.83
C SER A 264 20.42 7.83 -18.40
N SER A 265 20.17 7.96 -17.10
CA SER A 265 18.82 8.01 -16.55
C SER A 265 18.18 9.28 -17.08
N ALA A 266 17.76 9.24 -18.33
CA ALA A 266 16.81 10.17 -18.88
C ALA A 266 15.57 10.07 -18.00
N ARG A 267 15.33 11.14 -17.24
CA ARG A 267 14.07 11.45 -16.56
C ARG A 267 12.95 11.10 -17.54
N LYS A 268 12.27 9.97 -17.31
CA LYS A 268 11.13 9.60 -18.13
C LYS A 268 10.11 10.73 -17.98
N PRO A 269 9.60 11.30 -19.08
CA PRO A 269 8.42 12.14 -18.98
C PRO A 269 7.31 11.31 -18.34
N ALA A 270 6.38 11.95 -17.64
CA ALA A 270 5.13 11.32 -17.22
C ALA A 270 4.41 10.81 -18.48
N THR A 271 4.69 9.56 -18.86
CA THR A 271 4.13 8.89 -20.03
C THR A 271 3.41 7.64 -19.58
N GLU A 272 2.13 7.63 -19.97
CA GLU A 272 1.20 6.51 -20.08
C GLU A 272 0.43 6.11 -18.82
N LYS A 273 -0.79 6.67 -18.72
CA LYS A 273 -2.02 6.10 -18.14
C LYS A 273 -1.86 4.71 -17.52
N ASP A 274 -1.39 4.66 -16.28
CA ASP A 274 -1.15 3.41 -15.57
C ASP A 274 -2.45 2.91 -14.91
N LEU A 275 -3.41 2.51 -15.75
CA LEU A 275 -4.64 1.80 -15.36
C LEU A 275 -4.40 0.27 -15.29
N GLY A 276 -3.14 -0.18 -15.35
CA GLY A 276 -2.77 -1.57 -15.23
C GLY A 276 -3.19 -2.13 -13.87
N TRP A 277 -3.79 -3.33 -13.86
CA TRP A 277 -4.08 -4.02 -12.61
C TRP A 277 -2.77 -4.30 -11.90
N ARG A 278 -2.55 -3.68 -10.74
CA ARG A 278 -1.42 -4.01 -9.87
C ARG A 278 -1.81 -5.16 -8.95
N ILE A 279 -0.84 -5.95 -8.53
CA ILE A 279 -1.09 -7.12 -7.68
C ILE A 279 -1.72 -6.69 -6.36
N GLY A 280 -1.23 -5.62 -5.74
CA GLY A 280 -1.71 -5.13 -4.44
C GLY A 280 -3.15 -4.61 -4.44
N THR A 281 -3.79 -4.37 -5.59
CA THR A 281 -5.21 -3.95 -5.65
C THR A 281 -6.17 -5.14 -5.66
N LEU A 282 -5.65 -6.37 -5.81
CA LEU A 282 -6.46 -7.58 -5.85
C LEU A 282 -6.74 -8.08 -4.43
N PRO A 283 -7.91 -8.67 -4.17
CA PRO A 283 -8.15 -9.40 -2.94
C PRO A 283 -7.46 -10.76 -3.03
N PHE A 284 -6.28 -10.86 -2.43
CA PHE A 284 -5.58 -12.12 -2.21
C PHE A 284 -5.41 -12.38 -0.70
N ALA A 285 -5.09 -13.62 -0.34
CA ALA A 285 -4.91 -14.00 1.06
C ALA A 285 -3.67 -13.31 1.65
N ARG A 286 -3.86 -12.46 2.66
CA ARG A 286 -2.79 -11.80 3.44
C ARG A 286 -2.45 -12.55 4.73
N ASP A 287 -3.37 -13.33 5.28
CA ASP A 287 -3.10 -14.25 6.39
C ASP A 287 -2.60 -15.58 5.84
N VAL A 288 -1.29 -15.64 5.59
CA VAL A 288 -0.66 -16.77 4.90
C VAL A 288 -0.16 -17.78 5.92
N THR A 289 -0.70 -18.99 5.86
CA THR A 289 -0.11 -20.12 6.57
C THR A 289 1.20 -20.50 5.88
N THR A 290 2.31 -20.48 6.64
CA THR A 290 3.66 -20.79 6.16
C THR A 290 4.26 -21.94 6.94
N VAL A 291 5.30 -22.58 6.38
CA VAL A 291 6.08 -23.62 7.05
C VAL A 291 7.55 -23.22 7.11
N SER A 292 8.24 -23.61 8.17
CA SER A 292 9.67 -23.34 8.30
C SER A 292 10.49 -24.27 7.40
N VAL A 293 11.58 -23.76 6.83
CA VAL A 293 12.56 -24.57 6.06
C VAL A 293 13.15 -25.72 6.89
N ASP A 294 13.31 -25.51 8.20
CA ASP A 294 13.82 -26.50 9.16
C ASP A 294 12.67 -27.31 9.82
N GLY A 295 11.44 -27.14 9.33
CA GLY A 295 10.23 -27.72 9.89
C GLY A 295 10.04 -29.20 9.53
N ASP A 296 9.11 -29.83 10.26
CA ASP A 296 8.67 -31.20 9.99
C ASP A 296 7.68 -31.24 8.81
N LEU A 297 7.85 -32.22 7.94
CA LEU A 297 6.95 -32.45 6.80
C LEU A 297 5.53 -32.84 7.26
N GLY A 298 5.39 -33.46 8.43
CA GLY A 298 4.11 -33.76 9.05
C GLY A 298 3.23 -32.52 9.26
N LEU A 299 3.85 -31.41 9.68
CA LEU A 299 3.13 -30.14 9.91
C LEU A 299 2.61 -29.54 8.59
N ALA A 300 3.38 -29.66 7.51
CA ALA A 300 2.91 -29.25 6.19
C ALA A 300 1.69 -30.07 5.75
N TYR A 301 1.70 -31.40 5.93
CA TYR A 301 0.53 -32.23 5.62
C TYR A 301 -0.71 -31.79 6.39
N LEU A 302 -0.56 -31.54 7.69
CA LEU A 302 -1.66 -31.10 8.53
C LEU A 302 -2.29 -29.81 7.99
N HIS A 303 -1.47 -28.77 7.78
CA HIS A 303 -1.94 -27.49 7.26
C HIS A 303 -2.57 -27.61 5.87
N MET A 304 -1.98 -28.40 4.96
CA MET A 304 -2.51 -28.58 3.61
C MET A 304 -3.87 -29.31 3.62
N VAL A 305 -4.06 -30.30 4.50
CA VAL A 305 -5.32 -31.06 4.56
C VAL A 305 -6.41 -30.31 5.32
N GLU A 306 -6.10 -29.74 6.48
CA GLU A 306 -7.10 -29.08 7.34
C GLU A 306 -7.69 -27.84 6.69
N ALA A 307 -6.86 -27.06 6.00
CA ALA A 307 -7.27 -25.82 5.36
C ALA A 307 -7.47 -25.95 3.84
N ASP A 308 -7.42 -27.18 3.30
CA ASP A 308 -7.56 -27.50 1.87
C ASP A 308 -6.60 -26.69 0.96
N PHE A 309 -5.37 -26.47 1.45
CA PHE A 309 -4.35 -25.74 0.71
C PHE A 309 -3.60 -26.66 -0.26
N SER A 310 -3.39 -26.16 -1.48
CA SER A 310 -2.58 -26.85 -2.51
C SER A 310 -1.09 -26.48 -2.45
N GLN A 311 -0.76 -25.41 -1.73
CA GLN A 311 0.58 -24.88 -1.57
C GLN A 311 0.77 -24.21 -0.21
N LEU A 312 1.99 -24.26 0.30
CA LEU A 312 2.43 -23.55 1.51
C LEU A 312 3.79 -22.88 1.24
N PRO A 313 3.91 -21.55 1.41
CA PRO A 313 5.19 -20.89 1.35
C PRO A 313 6.13 -21.39 2.44
N VAL A 314 7.38 -21.63 2.05
CA VAL A 314 8.47 -22.03 2.94
C VAL A 314 9.23 -20.78 3.32
N VAL A 315 9.42 -20.57 4.62
CA VAL A 315 10.07 -19.37 5.15
C VAL A 315 11.23 -19.69 6.09
N ASP A 316 12.15 -18.75 6.23
CA ASP A 316 13.14 -18.78 7.31
C ASP A 316 12.57 -18.22 8.63
N ARG A 317 13.44 -18.14 9.65
CA ARG A 317 13.09 -17.66 10.99
C ARG A 317 12.52 -16.24 11.06
N ASN A 318 12.73 -15.43 10.01
CA ASN A 318 12.30 -14.04 9.88
C ASN A 318 11.17 -13.89 8.85
N GLY A 319 10.61 -14.99 8.36
CA GLY A 319 9.49 -14.97 7.41
C GLY A 319 9.91 -14.73 5.95
N ARG A 320 11.22 -14.71 5.63
CA ARG A 320 11.66 -14.54 4.24
C ARG A 320 11.39 -15.80 3.43
N ALA A 321 10.83 -15.63 2.23
CA ALA A 321 10.52 -16.72 1.32
C ALA A 321 11.81 -17.50 0.93
N LYS A 322 11.75 -18.82 1.05
CA LYS A 322 12.80 -19.77 0.60
C LYS A 322 12.32 -20.70 -0.53
N GLY A 323 11.03 -20.69 -0.81
CA GLY A 323 10.40 -21.52 -1.82
C GLY A 323 8.98 -21.85 -1.43
N VAL A 324 8.42 -22.89 -2.03
CA VAL A 324 7.05 -23.36 -1.76
C VAL A 324 7.01 -24.88 -1.71
N VAL A 325 6.21 -25.42 -0.80
CA VAL A 325 5.81 -26.83 -0.84
C VAL A 325 4.42 -26.94 -1.44
N THR A 326 4.31 -27.77 -2.48
CA THR A 326 3.04 -28.16 -3.12
C THR A 326 2.86 -29.68 -3.06
N TRP A 327 1.63 -30.17 -3.25
CA TRP A 327 1.38 -31.61 -3.38
C TRP A 327 2.25 -32.26 -4.47
N GLN A 328 2.45 -31.55 -5.58
CA GLN A 328 3.30 -31.99 -6.69
C GLN A 328 4.78 -32.07 -6.29
N SER A 329 5.29 -31.07 -5.57
CA SER A 329 6.70 -31.05 -5.12
C SER A 329 7.01 -32.20 -4.15
N ILE A 330 6.09 -32.48 -3.23
CA ILE A 330 6.18 -33.61 -2.29
C ILE A 330 6.18 -34.93 -3.05
N ALA A 331 5.24 -35.11 -3.99
CA ALA A 331 5.15 -36.33 -4.78
C ALA A 331 6.43 -36.56 -5.61
N ARG A 332 6.93 -35.51 -6.26
CA ARG A 332 8.18 -35.55 -7.05
C ARG A 332 9.38 -35.95 -6.19
N ALA A 333 9.53 -35.35 -5.01
CA ALA A 333 10.61 -35.69 -4.08
C ALA A 333 10.52 -37.17 -3.66
N LYS A 334 9.34 -37.65 -3.24
CA LYS A 334 9.12 -39.05 -2.85
C LYS A 334 9.43 -40.05 -3.96
N LEU A 335 9.06 -39.75 -5.20
CA LEU A 335 9.36 -40.61 -6.35
C LEU A 335 10.87 -40.73 -6.64
N THR A 336 11.66 -39.73 -6.22
CA THR A 336 13.12 -39.74 -6.36
C THR A 336 13.87 -40.27 -5.13
N GLY A 337 13.15 -40.82 -4.15
CA GLY A 337 13.73 -41.31 -2.90
C GLY A 337 14.16 -40.21 -1.93
N ARG A 338 13.69 -38.98 -2.14
CA ARG A 338 13.79 -37.83 -1.22
C ARG A 338 12.44 -37.61 -0.54
N GLY A 339 12.32 -36.58 0.29
CA GLY A 339 11.03 -36.11 0.79
C GLY A 339 10.74 -36.53 2.22
N HIS A 340 11.79 -36.50 3.04
CA HIS A 340 11.70 -36.70 4.48
C HIS A 340 11.61 -35.36 5.23
N THR A 341 12.12 -34.28 4.65
CA THR A 341 12.15 -32.95 5.26
C THR A 341 11.52 -31.90 4.35
N ILE A 342 11.14 -30.75 4.91
CA ILE A 342 10.63 -29.61 4.14
C ILE A 342 11.66 -29.15 3.10
N ALA A 343 12.93 -29.01 3.49
CA ALA A 343 14.00 -28.60 2.58
C ALA A 343 14.12 -29.49 1.34
N GLU A 344 13.93 -30.81 1.47
CA GLU A 344 14.01 -31.75 0.34
C GLU A 344 12.82 -31.68 -0.62
N VAL A 345 11.63 -31.33 -0.10
CA VAL A 345 10.41 -31.21 -0.92
C VAL A 345 10.19 -29.79 -1.43
N THR A 346 10.94 -28.81 -0.94
CA THR A 346 10.78 -27.40 -1.31
C THR A 346 11.07 -27.20 -2.79
N ASP A 347 10.14 -26.54 -3.48
CA ASP A 347 10.38 -25.97 -4.80
C ASP A 347 10.95 -24.56 -4.65
N HIS A 348 12.23 -24.40 -4.95
CA HIS A 348 12.94 -23.13 -4.85
C HIS A 348 12.69 -22.19 -6.05
N ASP A 349 12.15 -22.71 -7.14
CA ASP A 349 11.85 -21.94 -8.37
C ASP A 349 10.41 -21.37 -8.34
N ALA A 350 9.78 -21.35 -7.17
CA ALA A 350 8.42 -20.82 -7.01
C ALA A 350 8.38 -19.31 -7.32
N PRO A 351 7.42 -18.83 -8.12
CA PRO A 351 7.39 -17.45 -8.55
C PRO A 351 6.95 -16.52 -7.42
N THR A 352 7.72 -15.46 -7.19
CA THR A 352 7.44 -14.41 -6.21
C THR A 352 7.15 -13.07 -6.89
N ALA A 353 6.23 -12.28 -6.34
CA ALA A 353 5.92 -10.95 -6.85
C ALA A 353 5.73 -9.93 -5.72
N ARG A 354 5.91 -8.64 -6.02
CA ARG A 354 5.63 -7.53 -5.11
C ARG A 354 4.29 -6.88 -5.42
N GLU A 355 3.68 -6.26 -4.42
CA GLU A 355 2.34 -5.64 -4.55
C GLU A 355 2.30 -4.52 -5.61
N HIS A 356 3.39 -3.79 -5.80
CA HIS A 356 3.47 -2.73 -6.80
C HIS A 356 3.67 -3.27 -8.22
N GLU A 357 3.94 -4.56 -8.44
CA GLU A 357 4.12 -5.09 -9.79
C GLU A 357 2.77 -5.19 -10.53
N GLU A 358 2.83 -5.06 -11.86
CA GLU A 358 1.66 -5.22 -12.72
C GLU A 358 1.26 -6.69 -12.88
N LEU A 359 -0.01 -6.99 -12.67
CA LEU A 359 -0.58 -8.34 -12.78
C LEU A 359 -0.33 -8.95 -14.16
N PHE A 360 -0.59 -8.20 -15.23
CA PHE A 360 -0.50 -8.72 -16.60
C PHE A 360 0.92 -9.15 -16.96
N SER A 361 1.94 -8.53 -16.37
CA SER A 361 3.33 -8.96 -16.53
C SER A 361 3.61 -10.32 -15.87
N ARG A 362 2.85 -10.68 -14.83
CA ARG A 362 3.00 -11.91 -14.04
C ARG A 362 1.95 -13.00 -14.37
N ILE A 363 1.05 -12.76 -15.33
CA ILE A 363 0.02 -13.76 -15.71
C ILE A 363 0.62 -15.07 -16.20
N GLN A 364 1.78 -15.05 -16.88
CA GLN A 364 2.42 -16.27 -17.33
C GLN A 364 2.85 -17.16 -16.15
N ASP A 365 3.39 -16.56 -15.09
CA ASP A 365 3.79 -17.27 -13.87
C ASP A 365 2.56 -17.91 -13.20
N LEU A 366 1.46 -17.17 -13.07
CA LEU A 366 0.19 -17.68 -12.53
C LEU A 366 -0.36 -18.83 -13.36
N ARG A 367 -0.25 -18.75 -14.68
CA ARG A 367 -0.74 -19.80 -15.58
C ARG A 367 0.12 -21.06 -15.52
N GLN A 368 1.43 -20.91 -15.26
CA GLN A 368 2.37 -22.02 -15.19
C GLN A 368 2.37 -22.70 -13.81
N HIS A 369 2.31 -21.92 -12.72
CA HIS A 369 2.45 -22.42 -11.35
C HIS A 369 1.13 -22.46 -10.58
N GLY A 370 0.08 -21.77 -11.05
CA GLY A 370 -1.24 -21.68 -10.39
C GLY A 370 -1.32 -20.61 -9.30
N PHE A 371 -0.19 -20.07 -8.85
CA PHE A 371 -0.10 -19.09 -7.77
C PHE A 371 1.13 -18.18 -7.92
N LEU A 372 1.15 -17.09 -7.15
CA LEU A 372 2.28 -16.20 -6.88
C LEU A 372 2.41 -16.00 -5.38
N VAL A 373 3.62 -16.13 -4.85
CA VAL A 373 3.89 -15.73 -3.46
C VAL A 373 4.18 -14.23 -3.45
N ILE A 374 3.39 -13.49 -2.68
CA ILE A 374 3.56 -12.05 -2.55
C ILE A 374 4.56 -11.75 -1.44
N VAL A 375 5.56 -10.93 -1.75
CA VAL A 375 6.63 -10.57 -0.83
C VAL A 375 6.84 -9.07 -0.76
N ASP A 376 7.39 -8.61 0.36
CA ASP A 376 7.80 -7.22 0.54
C ASP A 376 9.22 -6.94 0.00
N SER A 377 9.77 -5.76 0.33
CA SER A 377 11.14 -5.36 -0.03
C SER A 377 12.23 -6.19 0.64
N GLU A 378 11.95 -6.79 1.80
CA GLU A 378 12.85 -7.67 2.56
C GLU A 378 12.70 -9.15 2.16
N HIS A 379 11.90 -9.45 1.13
CA HIS A 379 11.49 -10.80 0.72
C HIS A 379 10.67 -11.57 1.77
N VAL A 380 10.06 -10.88 2.74
CA VAL A 380 9.13 -11.48 3.71
C VAL A 380 7.80 -11.77 3.02
N VAL A 381 7.24 -12.95 3.26
CA VAL A 381 5.94 -13.35 2.68
C VAL A 381 4.82 -12.51 3.29
N THR A 382 4.08 -11.79 2.44
CA THR A 382 2.93 -10.96 2.82
C THR A 382 1.61 -11.49 2.28
N GLY A 383 1.64 -12.39 1.29
CA GLY A 383 0.43 -12.90 0.67
C GLY A 383 0.65 -14.08 -0.28
N VAL A 384 -0.45 -14.67 -0.73
CA VAL A 384 -0.47 -15.62 -1.85
C VAL A 384 -1.62 -15.25 -2.77
N LEU A 385 -1.31 -14.98 -4.05
CA LEU A 385 -2.29 -14.74 -5.11
C LEU A 385 -2.43 -15.99 -5.96
N THR A 386 -3.64 -16.50 -6.14
CA THR A 386 -3.92 -17.70 -6.94
C THR A 386 -4.64 -17.37 -8.24
N ALA A 387 -4.60 -18.31 -9.19
CA ALA A 387 -5.40 -18.20 -10.41
C ALA A 387 -6.91 -18.12 -10.13
N SER A 388 -7.38 -18.74 -9.04
CA SER A 388 -8.78 -18.67 -8.58
C SER A 388 -9.17 -17.27 -8.14
N ASP A 389 -8.30 -16.58 -7.39
CA ASP A 389 -8.55 -15.20 -6.96
C ASP A 389 -8.75 -14.27 -8.18
N ILE A 390 -7.93 -14.46 -9.22
CA ILE A 390 -8.03 -13.68 -10.46
C ILE A 390 -9.31 -14.05 -11.22
N ALA A 391 -9.67 -15.33 -11.28
CA ALA A 391 -10.90 -15.76 -11.92
C ALA A 391 -12.14 -15.15 -11.24
N ASP A 392 -12.14 -15.08 -9.91
CA ASP A 392 -13.21 -14.44 -9.14
C ASP A 392 -13.25 -12.93 -9.39
N GLN A 393 -12.09 -12.26 -9.47
CA GLN A 393 -12.03 -10.83 -9.82
C GLN A 393 -12.52 -10.54 -11.23
N LEU A 394 -12.15 -11.37 -12.21
CA LEU A 394 -12.64 -11.25 -13.58
C LEU A 394 -14.15 -11.48 -13.63
N LYS A 395 -14.66 -12.49 -12.91
CA LYS A 395 -16.09 -12.74 -12.81
C LYS A 395 -16.84 -11.53 -12.26
N LEU A 396 -16.37 -10.96 -11.14
CA LEU A 396 -17.01 -9.79 -10.52
C LEU A 396 -17.09 -8.59 -11.47
N ARG A 397 -16.11 -8.42 -12.37
CA ARG A 397 -16.05 -7.29 -13.29
C ARG A 397 -16.76 -7.54 -14.62
N ILE A 398 -16.75 -8.77 -15.13
CA ILE A 398 -17.37 -9.12 -16.42
C ILE A 398 -18.87 -9.42 -16.27
N GLU A 399 -19.26 -10.09 -15.17
CA GLU A 399 -20.65 -10.50 -14.94
C GLU A 399 -21.66 -9.34 -15.04
N PRO A 400 -21.41 -8.13 -14.50
CA PRO A 400 -22.26 -6.96 -14.71
C PRO A 400 -22.62 -6.70 -16.18
N PHE A 401 -21.63 -6.71 -17.07
CA PHE A 401 -21.84 -6.44 -18.49
C PHE A 401 -22.66 -7.55 -19.15
N THR A 402 -22.34 -8.81 -18.85
CA THR A 402 -23.08 -9.96 -19.41
C THR A 402 -24.54 -9.97 -18.95
N LEU A 403 -24.80 -9.64 -17.68
CA LEU A 403 -26.17 -9.55 -17.15
C LEU A 403 -26.95 -8.42 -17.80
N LEU A 404 -26.35 -7.24 -17.94
CA LEU A 404 -26.98 -6.09 -18.60
C LEU A 404 -27.29 -6.38 -20.07
N GLU A 405 -26.35 -6.98 -20.79
CA GLU A 405 -26.52 -7.36 -22.19
C GLU A 405 -27.64 -8.39 -22.37
N GLU A 406 -27.71 -9.41 -21.51
CA GLU A 406 -28.75 -10.43 -21.57
C GLU A 406 -30.14 -9.85 -21.25
N VAL A 407 -30.24 -8.92 -20.29
CA VAL A 407 -31.50 -8.19 -20.02
C VAL A 407 -31.92 -7.40 -21.26
N GLU A 408 -31.04 -6.57 -21.84
CA GLU A 408 -31.35 -5.81 -23.05
C GLU A 408 -31.77 -6.71 -24.21
N LEU A 409 -31.06 -7.83 -24.41
CA LEU A 409 -31.32 -8.77 -25.50
C LEU A 409 -32.72 -9.40 -25.35
N ARG A 410 -33.13 -9.76 -24.13
CA ARG A 410 -34.46 -10.32 -23.86
C ARG A 410 -35.55 -9.29 -24.05
N LEU A 411 -35.38 -8.08 -23.51
CA LEU A 411 -36.35 -6.99 -23.72
C LEU A 411 -36.52 -6.69 -25.21
N ARG A 412 -35.42 -6.69 -25.97
CA ARG A 412 -35.43 -6.50 -27.43
C ARG A 412 -36.16 -7.64 -28.14
N ARG A 413 -35.87 -8.89 -27.78
CA ARG A 413 -36.56 -10.07 -28.34
C ARG A 413 -38.06 -10.01 -28.11
N THR A 414 -38.49 -9.60 -26.93
CA THR A 414 -39.91 -9.42 -26.61
C THR A 414 -40.57 -8.41 -27.55
N LEU A 415 -39.98 -7.22 -27.73
CA LEU A 415 -40.55 -6.20 -28.61
C LEU A 415 -40.54 -6.64 -30.09
N ASN A 416 -39.51 -7.37 -30.52
CA ASN A 416 -39.41 -7.88 -31.89
C ASN A 416 -40.45 -8.96 -32.23
N ARG A 417 -41.19 -9.50 -31.24
CA ARG A 417 -42.32 -10.41 -31.50
C ARG A 417 -43.54 -9.69 -32.05
N TYR A 418 -43.64 -8.39 -31.82
CA TYR A 418 -44.76 -7.56 -32.27
C TYR A 418 -44.41 -6.86 -33.59
N SER A 419 -45.38 -6.77 -34.48
CA SER A 419 -45.24 -6.02 -35.72
C SER A 419 -45.14 -4.52 -35.45
N ARG A 420 -44.53 -3.76 -36.38
CA ARG A 420 -44.42 -2.30 -36.23
C ARG A 420 -45.77 -1.59 -36.09
N GLU A 421 -46.86 -2.20 -36.54
CA GLU A 421 -48.20 -1.62 -36.45
C GLU A 421 -48.80 -1.75 -35.04
N GLU A 422 -48.46 -2.82 -34.32
CA GLU A 422 -48.94 -3.15 -32.98
C GLU A 422 -48.20 -2.40 -31.85
N LEU A 423 -47.01 -1.88 -32.12
CA LEU A 423 -46.23 -1.12 -31.14
C LEU A 423 -46.87 0.26 -30.83
N PRO A 424 -46.71 0.82 -29.63
CA PRO A 424 -47.15 2.19 -29.32
C PRO A 424 -46.44 3.26 -30.18
N THR A 425 -47.12 4.37 -30.49
CA THR A 425 -46.60 5.48 -31.31
C THR A 425 -45.26 6.02 -30.83
N ARG A 426 -45.07 6.09 -29.50
CA ARG A 426 -43.82 6.54 -28.89
C ARG A 426 -42.65 5.59 -29.18
N THR A 427 -42.89 4.28 -29.11
CA THR A 427 -41.91 3.23 -29.40
C THR A 427 -41.53 3.25 -30.88
N LYS A 428 -42.50 3.43 -31.79
CA LYS A 428 -42.24 3.61 -33.24
C LYS A 428 -41.34 4.81 -33.50
N ASN A 429 -41.65 5.97 -32.89
CA ASN A 429 -40.84 7.18 -33.04
C ASN A 429 -39.39 7.02 -32.57
N ILE A 430 -39.14 6.22 -31.52
CA ILE A 430 -37.78 5.93 -31.05
C ILE A 430 -37.05 5.05 -32.06
N LEU A 431 -37.70 3.96 -32.52
CA LEU A 431 -37.15 3.05 -33.51
C LEU A 431 -36.86 3.74 -34.85
N ASP A 432 -37.72 4.65 -35.30
CA ASP A 432 -37.53 5.40 -36.56
C ASP A 432 -36.40 6.43 -36.47
N ARG A 433 -36.15 6.98 -35.27
CA ARG A 433 -35.06 7.95 -35.05
C ARG A 433 -33.70 7.29 -34.83
N LYS A 434 -33.64 6.20 -34.06
CA LYS A 434 -32.40 5.60 -33.56
C LYS A 434 -32.10 4.20 -34.09
N GLY A 435 -33.08 3.53 -34.70
CA GLY A 435 -32.96 2.14 -35.17
C GLY A 435 -32.95 1.08 -34.05
N LEU A 436 -32.74 1.47 -32.79
CA LEU A 436 -32.68 0.60 -31.62
C LEU A 436 -33.19 1.31 -30.36
N ILE A 437 -33.72 0.53 -29.41
CA ILE A 437 -34.18 1.00 -28.09
C ILE A 437 -33.08 0.71 -27.08
N THR A 438 -32.64 1.76 -26.38
CA THR A 438 -31.64 1.67 -25.31
C THR A 438 -32.26 1.23 -23.98
N LEU A 439 -31.45 0.71 -23.04
CA LEU A 439 -31.93 0.28 -21.70
C LEU A 439 -32.80 1.34 -21.00
N GLY A 440 -32.40 2.61 -21.04
CA GLY A 440 -33.14 3.71 -20.43
C GLY A 440 -34.47 4.05 -21.11
N GLU A 441 -34.66 3.64 -22.36
CA GLU A 441 -35.89 3.86 -23.13
C GLU A 441 -36.91 2.74 -22.89
N TYR A 442 -36.49 1.51 -22.57
CA TYR A 442 -37.42 0.40 -22.28
C TYR A 442 -38.39 0.70 -21.14
N ARG A 443 -37.97 1.46 -20.13
CA ARG A 443 -38.87 1.91 -19.06
C ARG A 443 -40.11 2.60 -19.62
N HIS A 444 -39.89 3.53 -20.55
CA HIS A 444 -40.98 4.29 -21.17
C HIS A 444 -41.84 3.41 -22.08
N VAL A 445 -41.24 2.40 -22.71
CA VAL A 445 -41.94 1.45 -23.57
C VAL A 445 -42.88 0.56 -22.74
N PHE A 446 -42.40 -0.04 -21.66
CA PHE A 446 -43.19 -0.93 -20.80
C PHE A 446 -44.13 -0.18 -19.83
N GLN A 447 -44.01 1.14 -19.72
CA GLN A 447 -44.97 1.98 -18.97
C GLN A 447 -46.30 2.16 -19.71
N GLU A 448 -46.32 2.00 -21.04
CA GLU A 448 -47.55 2.10 -21.84
C GLU A 448 -48.51 0.93 -21.50
N GLU A 449 -49.70 1.25 -20.99
CA GLU A 449 -50.67 0.23 -20.54
C GLU A 449 -51.12 -0.71 -21.65
N ASP A 450 -51.28 -0.22 -22.87
CA ASP A 450 -51.76 -1.02 -23.99
C ASP A 450 -50.76 -2.12 -24.37
N LEU A 451 -49.46 -1.79 -24.37
CA LEU A 451 -48.40 -2.77 -24.60
C LEU A 451 -48.29 -3.75 -23.43
N TRP A 452 -48.41 -3.28 -22.19
CA TRP A 452 -48.37 -4.15 -21.01
C TRP A 452 -49.51 -5.19 -21.01
N LYS A 453 -50.72 -4.76 -21.38
CA LYS A 453 -51.88 -5.67 -21.54
C LYS A 453 -51.64 -6.69 -22.66
N GLN A 454 -51.02 -6.29 -23.76
CA GLN A 454 -50.67 -7.20 -24.87
C GLN A 454 -49.58 -8.23 -24.52
N LEU A 455 -48.65 -7.87 -23.63
CA LEU A 455 -47.61 -8.79 -23.15
C LEU A 455 -48.18 -9.91 -22.28
N ASN A 456 -49.29 -9.63 -21.57
CA ASN A 456 -49.99 -10.57 -20.70
C ASN A 456 -49.04 -11.26 -19.69
N TRP A 457 -48.07 -10.51 -19.17
CA TRP A 457 -47.13 -11.02 -18.18
C TRP A 457 -47.80 -11.16 -16.80
N PRO A 458 -47.49 -12.21 -16.03
CA PRO A 458 -48.11 -12.48 -14.72
C PRO A 458 -47.56 -11.58 -13.59
N PHE A 459 -46.85 -10.51 -13.93
CA PHE A 459 -46.13 -9.65 -12.99
C PHE A 459 -46.83 -8.29 -12.83
N ASP A 460 -46.67 -7.68 -11.66
CA ASP A 460 -47.09 -6.29 -11.44
C ASP A 460 -46.22 -5.33 -12.29
N GLN A 461 -46.88 -4.43 -13.01
CA GLN A 461 -46.23 -3.49 -13.93
C GLN A 461 -45.29 -2.55 -13.19
N GLN A 462 -45.73 -1.98 -12.07
CA GLN A 462 -44.94 -1.00 -11.34
C GLN A 462 -43.69 -1.65 -10.73
N CYS A 463 -43.84 -2.84 -10.13
CA CYS A 463 -42.72 -3.60 -9.59
C CYS A 463 -41.66 -3.93 -10.66
N PHE A 464 -42.09 -4.22 -11.90
CA PHE A 464 -41.17 -4.45 -13.02
C PHE A 464 -40.44 -3.17 -13.43
N LEU A 465 -41.16 -2.04 -13.53
CA LEU A 465 -40.57 -0.74 -13.88
C LEU A 465 -39.57 -0.25 -12.84
N ASP A 466 -39.88 -0.43 -11.55
CA ASP A 466 -38.98 -0.04 -10.45
C ASP A 466 -37.66 -0.83 -10.51
N ARG A 467 -37.73 -2.14 -10.84
CA ARG A 467 -36.53 -2.96 -11.07
C ARG A 467 -35.75 -2.49 -12.30
N LEU A 468 -36.44 -2.11 -13.37
CA LEU A 468 -35.81 -1.59 -14.58
C LEU A 468 -35.09 -0.26 -14.32
N ASP A 469 -35.62 0.59 -13.44
CA ASP A 469 -34.99 1.83 -12.99
C ASP A 469 -33.70 1.59 -12.21
N VAL A 470 -33.67 0.58 -11.33
CA VAL A 470 -32.43 0.17 -10.64
C VAL A 470 -31.38 -0.30 -11.63
N VAL A 471 -31.77 -1.16 -12.59
CA VAL A 471 -30.87 -1.70 -13.62
C VAL A 471 -30.35 -0.60 -14.56
N LYS A 472 -31.18 0.40 -14.88
CA LYS A 472 -30.74 1.58 -15.64
C LYS A 472 -29.67 2.37 -14.88
N LYS A 473 -29.91 2.71 -13.60
CA LYS A 473 -28.94 3.43 -12.76
C LYS A 473 -27.62 2.66 -12.64
N PHE A 474 -27.71 1.33 -12.54
CA PHE A 474 -26.56 0.45 -12.52
C PHE A 474 -25.75 0.50 -13.81
N ARG A 475 -26.40 0.37 -14.98
CA ARG A 475 -25.74 0.47 -16.30
C ARG A 475 -25.01 1.80 -16.48
N ASP A 476 -25.59 2.90 -16.01
CA ASP A 476 -24.97 4.23 -16.11
C ASP A 476 -23.75 4.35 -15.17
N SER A 477 -23.77 3.68 -14.00
CA SER A 477 -22.61 3.56 -13.11
C SER A 477 -21.48 2.73 -13.73
N VAL A 478 -21.79 1.56 -14.28
CA VAL A 478 -20.80 0.62 -14.86
C VAL A 478 -20.15 1.17 -16.14
N ALA A 479 -20.84 2.09 -16.85
CA ALA A 479 -20.27 2.78 -18.01
C ALA A 479 -19.07 3.69 -17.65
N HIS A 480 -18.93 4.07 -16.37
CA HIS A 480 -17.75 4.72 -15.82
C HIS A 480 -16.80 3.61 -15.30
N TRP A 481 -15.87 3.19 -16.15
CA TRP A 481 -14.90 2.14 -15.87
C TRP A 481 -13.98 2.54 -14.71
N ASP A 482 -14.27 2.05 -13.50
CA ASP A 482 -13.48 2.33 -12.29
C ASP A 482 -12.64 1.11 -11.86
N VAL A 483 -11.46 1.39 -11.28
CA VAL A 483 -10.49 0.38 -10.79
C VAL A 483 -11.02 -0.38 -9.57
N ASP A 484 -11.94 0.24 -8.83
CA ASP A 484 -12.53 -0.26 -7.59
C ASP A 484 -13.95 -0.77 -7.84
N ALA A 485 -14.15 -2.09 -7.82
CA ALA A 485 -15.49 -2.68 -7.82
C ALA A 485 -16.13 -2.44 -6.42
N PRO A 486 -17.17 -1.61 -6.28
CA PRO A 486 -17.77 -1.34 -4.98
C PRO A 486 -18.61 -2.53 -4.50
N GLU A 487 -18.64 -2.77 -3.19
CA GLU A 487 -19.66 -3.64 -2.56
C GLU A 487 -21.08 -3.12 -2.79
N ALA A 488 -21.27 -1.82 -3.01
CA ALA A 488 -22.53 -1.19 -3.37
C ALA A 488 -23.09 -1.65 -4.74
N GLU A 489 -22.26 -2.25 -5.61
CA GLU A 489 -22.74 -2.87 -6.84
C GLU A 489 -23.35 -4.25 -6.62
N ARG A 490 -23.12 -4.91 -5.46
CA ARG A 490 -23.69 -6.24 -5.20
C ARG A 490 -25.22 -6.22 -5.18
N GLU A 491 -25.83 -5.21 -4.58
CA GLU A 491 -27.29 -5.07 -4.54
C GLU A 491 -27.87 -4.80 -5.94
N ALA A 492 -27.19 -3.96 -6.72
CA ALA A 492 -27.61 -3.62 -8.08
C ALA A 492 -27.43 -4.80 -9.06
N VAL A 493 -26.32 -5.55 -8.94
CA VAL A 493 -26.07 -6.81 -9.65
C VAL A 493 -27.15 -7.83 -9.29
N GLU A 494 -27.49 -7.96 -8.00
CA GLU A 494 -28.53 -8.90 -7.57
C GLU A 494 -29.92 -8.48 -8.08
N ALA A 495 -30.26 -7.20 -8.06
CA ALA A 495 -31.48 -6.69 -8.68
C ALA A 495 -31.53 -6.99 -10.18
N THR A 496 -30.39 -6.86 -10.88
CA THR A 496 -30.26 -7.23 -12.30
C THR A 496 -30.47 -8.74 -12.51
N ARG A 497 -29.90 -9.59 -11.66
CA ARG A 497 -30.14 -11.05 -11.69
C ARG A 497 -31.62 -11.38 -11.45
N GLN A 498 -32.25 -10.71 -10.49
CA GLN A 498 -33.67 -10.92 -10.20
C GLN A 498 -34.56 -10.50 -11.38
N LEU A 499 -34.27 -9.38 -12.03
CA LEU A 499 -34.96 -8.97 -13.26
C LEU A 499 -34.74 -10.00 -14.38
N LEU A 500 -33.51 -10.46 -14.58
CA LEU A 500 -33.19 -11.49 -15.56
C LEU A 500 -33.95 -12.80 -15.31
N ARG A 501 -34.05 -13.26 -14.05
CA ARG A 501 -34.85 -14.44 -13.69
C ARG A 501 -36.33 -14.26 -14.03
N LEU A 502 -36.90 -13.06 -13.82
CA LEU A 502 -38.27 -12.77 -14.25
C LEU A 502 -38.42 -12.86 -15.76
N LEU A 503 -37.51 -12.21 -16.51
CA LEU A 503 -37.52 -12.24 -17.97
C LEU A 503 -37.32 -13.65 -18.52
N GLN A 504 -36.52 -14.50 -17.87
CA GLN A 504 -36.36 -15.91 -18.26
C GLN A 504 -37.65 -16.73 -18.27
N LEU A 505 -38.65 -16.33 -17.48
CA LEU A 505 -39.94 -17.02 -17.43
C LEU A 505 -40.89 -16.58 -18.55
N VAL A 506 -40.72 -15.37 -19.11
CA VAL A 506 -41.73 -14.73 -19.97
C VAL A 506 -41.21 -14.20 -21.31
N ALA A 507 -39.88 -14.07 -21.47
CA ALA A 507 -39.21 -13.39 -22.58
C ALA A 507 -38.15 -14.28 -23.25
#